data_AF-A0A7V3HX37-F1
#
_entry.id   AF-A0A7V3HX37-F1
#
_cell.length_a   1.000
_cell.length_b   1.000
_cell.length_c   1.000
_cell.angle_alpha   90.00
_cell.angle_beta   90.00
_cell.angle_gamma   90.00
#
_symmetry.space_group_name_H-M   'P 1'
#
loop_
_entity.id
_entity.type
_entity.pdbx_description
1 polymer ?
#
loop_
_entity_poly.entity_id
_entity_poly.type
_entity_poly.pdbx_seq_one_letter_code
_entity_poly.pdbx_strand_id
1 'polypeptide(L)'
;SWFAVESEPQGVERAAVFGTHWHGLLDNDEFRRAWLTRVADAAGRRGFVVGDVDVAARRDAQLDAVAELLASHLDLDAVLGLLEAPPPRRPHIATELRV
;
A
#
# COMPACT_ATOMS: atom_id res chain seq x y z
N SER A 1 23.27 4.75 -8.84
CA SER A 1 21.99 5.04 -8.16
C SER A 1 21.13 5.90 -9.06
N TRP A 2 19.84 6.00 -8.79
CA TRP A 2 18.91 6.79 -9.62
C TRP A 2 18.04 7.76 -8.83
N PHE A 3 18.21 7.79 -7.51
CA PHE A 3 17.66 8.81 -6.62
C PHE A 3 18.57 8.95 -5.39
N ALA A 4 18.34 9.97 -4.57
CA ALA A 4 19.10 10.21 -3.34
C ALA A 4 18.17 10.67 -2.22
N VAL A 5 18.52 10.34 -0.99
CA VAL A 5 17.82 10.75 0.24
C VAL A 5 18.88 11.39 1.14
N GLU A 6 18.67 12.64 1.54
CA GLU A 6 19.65 13.39 2.34
C GLU A 6 21.07 13.39 1.73
N SER A 7 21.14 13.43 0.39
CA SER A 7 22.38 13.32 -0.41
C SER A 7 23.02 11.93 -0.47
N GLU A 8 22.46 10.93 0.21
CA GLU A 8 22.91 9.55 0.10
C GLU A 8 22.30 8.86 -1.14
N PRO A 9 23.12 8.31 -2.04
CA PRO A 9 22.64 7.67 -3.26
C PRO A 9 21.88 6.38 -2.96
N GLN A 10 20.71 6.20 -3.58
CA GLN A 10 19.84 5.04 -3.40
C GLN A 10 19.50 4.34 -4.72
N GLY A 11 19.26 3.03 -4.62
CA GLY A 11 18.92 2.18 -5.76
C GLY A 11 20.09 1.93 -6.73
N VAL A 12 19.82 1.09 -7.73
CA VAL A 12 20.76 0.72 -8.80
C VAL A 12 20.14 1.08 -10.14
N GLU A 13 20.95 1.55 -11.07
CA GLU A 13 20.52 1.83 -12.44
C GLU A 13 21.54 1.26 -13.42
N ARG A 14 21.03 0.62 -14.47
CA ARG A 14 21.82 0.22 -15.65
C ARG A 14 20.99 0.42 -16.90
N ALA A 15 21.35 1.42 -17.70
CA ALA A 15 20.55 1.86 -18.86
C ALA A 15 19.08 2.12 -18.44
N ALA A 16 18.09 1.59 -19.16
CA ALA A 16 16.67 1.76 -18.83
C ALA A 16 16.17 0.77 -17.76
N VAL A 17 17.04 0.22 -16.92
CA VAL A 17 16.70 -0.71 -15.83
C VAL A 17 17.00 -0.05 -14.48
N PHE A 18 15.97 0.05 -13.65
CA PHE A 18 16.00 0.72 -12.35
C PHE A 18 15.62 -0.28 -11.25
N GLY A 19 16.47 -0.45 -10.24
CA GLY A 19 16.26 -1.33 -9.10
C GLY A 19 16.28 -0.55 -7.78
N THR A 20 15.43 -0.94 -6.83
CA THR A 20 15.39 -0.38 -5.48
C THR A 20 14.76 -1.37 -4.51
N HIS A 21 15.16 -1.34 -3.24
CA HIS A 21 14.49 -2.05 -2.16
C HIS A 21 13.40 -1.21 -1.47
N TRP A 22 13.22 0.06 -1.88
CA TRP A 22 12.26 0.96 -1.27
C TRP A 22 10.86 0.63 -1.77
N HIS A 23 10.08 -0.04 -0.94
CA HIS A 23 8.65 -0.25 -1.17
C HIS A 23 7.90 1.09 -1.08
N GLY A 24 6.86 1.25 -1.89
CA GLY A 24 6.05 2.48 -1.89
C GLY A 24 6.72 3.73 -2.46
N LEU A 25 7.97 3.64 -2.96
CA LEU A 25 8.68 4.80 -3.54
C LEU A 25 7.86 5.50 -4.64
N LEU A 26 7.18 4.71 -5.48
CA LEU A 26 6.36 5.23 -6.57
C LEU A 26 4.97 5.69 -6.10
N ASP A 27 4.62 5.59 -4.82
CA ASP A 27 3.39 6.21 -4.29
C ASP A 27 3.56 7.73 -4.18
N ASN A 28 4.80 8.21 -4.05
CA ASN A 28 5.09 9.64 -4.18
C ASN A 28 4.82 10.10 -5.62
N ASP A 29 3.82 10.97 -5.78
CA ASP A 29 3.36 11.41 -7.09
C ASP A 29 4.43 12.14 -7.87
N GLU A 30 5.12 13.10 -7.27
CA GLU A 30 6.15 13.88 -7.95
C GLU A 30 7.28 12.97 -8.46
N PHE A 31 7.77 12.09 -7.59
CA PHE A 31 8.81 11.13 -7.92
C PHE A 31 8.38 10.18 -9.04
N ARG A 32 7.18 9.60 -8.92
CA ARG A 32 6.61 8.70 -9.93
C ARG A 32 6.46 9.40 -11.27
N ARG A 33 5.95 10.64 -11.28
CA ARG A 33 5.74 11.42 -12.50
C ARG A 33 7.06 11.72 -13.20
N ALA A 34 8.07 12.18 -12.45
CA ALA A 34 9.42 12.43 -12.99
C ALA A 34 10.07 11.15 -13.55
N TRP A 35 9.94 10.03 -12.82
CA TRP A 35 10.46 8.74 -13.27
C TRP A 35 9.74 8.22 -14.52
N LEU A 36 8.41 8.33 -14.61
CA LEU A 36 7.64 7.90 -15.78
C LEU A 36 8.03 8.68 -17.05
N THR A 37 8.27 10.00 -16.95
CA THR A 37 8.81 10.79 -18.06
C THR A 37 10.14 10.23 -18.55
N ARG A 38 11.08 9.98 -17.62
CA ARG A 38 12.40 9.43 -17.94
C ARG A 38 12.32 8.06 -18.61
N VAL A 39 11.45 7.17 -18.13
CA VAL A 39 11.27 5.83 -18.70
C VAL A 39 10.59 5.91 -20.08
N ALA A 40 9.63 6.82 -20.26
CA ALA A 40 8.98 7.02 -21.55
C ALA A 40 9.97 7.49 -22.62
N ASP A 41 10.86 8.42 -22.29
CA ASP A 41 11.93 8.89 -23.18
C ASP A 41 12.90 7.75 -23.53
N ALA A 42 13.36 7.00 -22.52
CA ALA A 42 14.25 5.87 -22.72
C ALA A 42 13.61 4.74 -23.56
N ALA A 43 12.28 4.61 -23.50
CA ALA A 43 11.50 3.65 -24.29
C ALA A 43 11.07 4.19 -25.67
N GLY A 44 11.45 5.42 -26.04
CA GLY A 44 11.06 6.04 -27.31
C GLY A 44 9.56 6.31 -27.46
N ARG A 45 8.82 6.43 -26.34
CA ARG A 45 7.37 6.63 -26.30
C ARG A 45 7.02 8.10 -26.52
N ARG A 46 7.18 8.56 -27.75
CA ARG A 46 6.81 9.92 -28.16
C ARG A 46 5.32 10.19 -27.89
N GLY A 47 5.03 11.35 -27.31
CA GLY A 47 3.66 11.77 -26.98
C GLY A 47 3.09 11.13 -25.71
N PHE A 48 3.92 10.45 -24.90
CA PHE A 48 3.50 10.04 -23.57
C PHE A 48 3.18 11.26 -22.71
N VAL A 49 2.01 11.24 -22.07
CA VAL A 49 1.58 12.25 -21.11
C VAL A 49 1.47 11.57 -19.76
N VAL A 50 2.16 12.11 -18.77
CA VAL A 50 2.12 11.60 -17.40
C VAL A 50 0.73 11.85 -16.81
N GLY A 51 0.16 10.84 -16.15
CA GLY A 51 -1.13 10.97 -15.47
C GLY A 51 -1.08 11.90 -14.25
N ASP A 52 -2.23 12.48 -13.93
CA ASP A 52 -2.47 13.40 -12.80
C ASP A 52 -2.94 12.68 -11.52
N VAL A 53 -2.90 11.34 -11.51
CA VAL A 53 -3.29 10.51 -10.36
C VAL A 53 -2.59 11.00 -9.09
N ASP A 54 -3.39 11.23 -8.05
CA ASP A 54 -2.98 11.44 -6.68
C ASP A 54 -3.10 10.12 -5.92
N VAL A 55 -1.98 9.49 -5.59
CA VAL A 55 -2.01 8.18 -4.91
C VAL A 55 -2.40 8.31 -3.45
N ALA A 56 -1.99 9.38 -2.77
CA ALA A 56 -2.33 9.62 -1.37
C ALA A 56 -3.85 9.77 -1.22
N ALA A 57 -4.46 10.65 -2.02
CA ALA A 57 -5.90 10.88 -1.99
C ALA A 57 -6.70 9.62 -2.36
N ARG A 58 -6.21 8.80 -3.30
CA ARG A 58 -6.87 7.52 -3.63
C ARG A 58 -6.78 6.51 -2.50
N ARG A 59 -5.66 6.47 -1.78
CA ARG A 59 -5.49 5.60 -0.61
C ARG A 59 -6.41 6.04 0.52
N ASP A 60 -6.47 7.33 0.79
CA ASP A 60 -7.34 7.90 1.82
C ASP A 60 -8.81 7.60 1.49
N ALA A 61 -9.23 7.81 0.24
CA ALA A 61 -10.60 7.46 -0.18
C ALA A 61 -10.94 5.97 -0.04
N GLN A 62 -9.96 5.07 -0.20
CA GLN A 62 -10.17 3.64 0.04
C GLN A 62 -10.31 3.33 1.53
N LEU A 63 -9.50 3.97 2.37
CA LEU A 63 -9.59 3.83 3.83
C LEU A 63 -10.92 4.36 4.35
N ASP A 64 -11.36 5.52 3.84
CA ASP A 64 -12.65 6.11 4.17
C ASP A 64 -13.81 5.19 3.76
N ALA A 65 -13.75 4.60 2.56
CA ALA A 65 -14.76 3.65 2.12
C ALA A 65 -14.82 2.40 3.01
N VAL A 66 -13.68 1.87 3.44
CA VAL A 66 -13.64 0.74 4.39
C VAL A 66 -14.20 1.16 5.75
N ALA A 67 -13.80 2.32 6.26
CA ALA A 67 -14.29 2.84 7.54
C ALA A 67 -15.82 3.01 7.52
N GLU A 68 -16.37 3.57 6.44
CA GLU A 68 -17.81 3.74 6.27
C GLU A 68 -18.54 2.39 6.23
N LEU A 69 -18.03 1.41 5.47
CA LEU A 69 -18.63 0.07 5.43
C LEU A 69 -18.65 -0.60 6.80
N LEU A 70 -17.58 -0.44 7.58
CA LEU A 70 -17.52 -0.96 8.94
C LEU A 70 -18.51 -0.22 9.85
N ALA A 71 -18.53 1.11 9.84
CA ALA A 71 -19.44 1.90 10.67
C ALA A 71 -20.93 1.63 10.36
N SER A 72 -21.27 1.42 9.08
CA SER A 72 -22.64 1.20 8.63
C SER A 72 -23.13 -0.25 8.81
N HIS A 73 -22.22 -1.23 8.89
CA HIS A 73 -22.60 -2.65 8.81
C HIS A 73 -21.99 -3.57 9.88
N LEU A 74 -21.15 -3.04 10.78
CA LEU A 74 -20.52 -3.81 11.83
C LEU A 74 -20.83 -3.18 13.20
N ASP A 75 -21.14 -4.03 14.18
CA ASP A 75 -21.17 -3.62 15.59
C ASP A 75 -19.72 -3.40 16.07
N LEU A 76 -19.23 -2.18 15.88
CA LEU A 76 -17.86 -1.79 16.23
C LEU A 76 -17.59 -1.93 17.73
N ASP A 77 -18.57 -1.63 18.58
CA ASP A 77 -18.43 -1.75 20.03
C ASP A 77 -18.26 -3.22 20.45
N ALA A 78 -19.05 -4.13 19.88
CA ALA A 78 -18.91 -5.56 20.15
C ALA A 78 -17.55 -6.11 19.67
N VAL A 79 -17.03 -5.63 18.53
CA VAL A 79 -15.72 -6.04 18.01
C VAL A 79 -14.58 -5.49 18.86
N LEU A 80 -14.61 -4.20 19.19
CA LEU A 80 -13.60 -3.58 20.04
C LEU A 80 -13.61 -4.17 21.45
N GLY A 81 -14.79 -4.53 21.97
CA GLY A 81 -14.94 -5.23 23.25
C GLY A 81 -14.25 -6.60 23.32
N LEU A 82 -13.97 -7.26 22.18
CA LEU A 82 -13.18 -8.50 22.15
C LEU A 82 -11.72 -8.29 22.61
N LEU A 83 -11.21 -7.05 22.54
CA LEU A 83 -9.87 -6.72 23.00
C LEU A 83 -9.80 -6.54 24.53
N GLU A 84 -10.92 -6.26 25.17
CA GLU A 84 -10.98 -5.93 26.60
C GLU A 84 -11.11 -7.17 27.51
N ALA A 85 -11.74 -8.23 27.01
CA ALA A 85 -11.91 -9.48 27.75
C ALA A 85 -11.94 -10.69 26.82
N PRO A 86 -11.47 -11.87 27.27
CA PRO A 86 -11.59 -13.09 26.48
C PRO A 86 -13.06 -13.36 26.16
N PRO A 87 -13.38 -13.80 24.93
CA PRO A 87 -14.75 -14.04 24.52
C PRO A 87 -15.39 -15.08 25.46
N PRO A 88 -16.71 -14.97 25.71
CA PRO A 88 -17.41 -15.95 26.54
C PRO A 88 -17.21 -17.35 25.96
N ARG A 89 -17.02 -18.35 26.83
CA ARG A 89 -16.88 -19.75 26.42
C ARG A 89 -18.09 -20.15 25.57
N ARG A 90 -17.88 -20.35 24.27
CA ARG A 90 -18.90 -20.85 23.36
C ARG A 90 -18.93 -22.38 23.39
N PRO A 91 -20.11 -23.02 23.20
CA PRO A 91 -20.18 -24.45 23.03
C PRO A 91 -19.27 -24.87 21.87
N HIS A 92 -18.42 -25.87 22.10
CA HIS A 92 -17.60 -26.48 21.07
C HIS A 92 -17.66 -28.00 21.21
N ILE A 93 -17.53 -28.69 20.09
CA ILE A 93 -17.37 -30.15 20.05
C ILE A 93 -15.88 -30.40 19.88
N ALA A 94 -15.31 -31.21 20.78
CA ALA A 94 -13.94 -31.70 20.68
C ALA A 94 -13.96 -33.22 20.65
N THR A 95 -13.05 -33.81 19.89
CA THR A 95 -12.82 -35.26 19.85
C THR A 95 -11.48 -35.53 20.52
N GLU A 96 -11.46 -36.43 21.50
CA GLU A 96 -10.25 -36.86 22.19
C GLU A 96 -9.98 -38.35 21.91
N LEU A 97 -8.70 -38.70 21.76
CA LEU A 97 -8.25 -40.08 21.61
C LEU A 97 -7.97 -40.64 23.01
N ARG A 98 -8.74 -41.63 23.46
CA ARG A 98 -8.48 -42.34 24.71
C ARG A 98 -7.45 -43.43 24.46
N VAL A 99 -6.32 -43.36 25.17
CA VAL A 99 -5.26 -44.39 25.21
C VAL A 99 -5.49 -45.29 26.42
#